data_AF-A0A9E0THR5-F1
#
_entry.id   AF-A0A9E0THR5-F1
#
_cell.length_a   1.000
_cell.length_b   1.000
_cell.length_c   1.000
_cell.angle_alpha   90.00
_cell.angle_beta   90.00
_cell.angle_gamma   90.00
#
_symmetry.space_group_name_H-M   'P 1'
#
loop_
_entity.id
_entity.type
_entity.pdbx_description
1 polymer ?
#
loop_
_entity_poly.entity_id
_entity_poly.type
_entity_poly.pdbx_seq_one_letter_code
_entity_poly.pdbx_strand_id
1 'polypeptide(L)'
;MQKAQEAIEKEVQAVLDARTQFAASSLADLYDPLTMPPALLKAHQRLDAAVDKAHQLAGGPRAYANDAARVAFLFTLYQRITSLLPAAASPYPYGKKSCGITGSIYNFFSSFQLKRVE
;
A
#
# COMPACT_ATOMS: atom_id res chain seq x y z
N MET A 1 -13.12 14.25 -1.97
CA MET A 1 -12.91 12.92 -2.59
C MET A 1 -12.92 12.99 -4.10
N GLN A 2 -13.95 13.56 -4.75
CA GLN A 2 -14.01 13.74 -6.22
C GLN A 2 -12.73 14.34 -6.83
N LYS A 3 -12.23 15.47 -6.28
CA LYS A 3 -10.97 16.09 -6.73
C LYS A 3 -9.72 15.18 -6.64
N ALA A 4 -9.71 14.21 -5.72
CA ALA A 4 -8.59 13.27 -5.60
C ALA A 4 -8.71 12.14 -6.64
N GLN A 5 -9.93 11.71 -6.94
CA GLN A 5 -10.20 10.73 -7.99
C GLN A 5 -9.82 11.28 -9.37
N GLU A 6 -10.26 12.49 -9.70
CA GLU A 6 -9.90 13.17 -10.96
C GLU A 6 -8.38 13.32 -11.13
N ALA A 7 -7.67 13.64 -10.04
CA ALA A 7 -6.21 13.73 -10.06
C ALA A 7 -5.56 12.37 -10.35
N ILE A 8 -6.05 11.30 -9.72
CA ILE A 8 -5.56 9.94 -9.94
C ILE A 8 -5.85 9.50 -11.39
N GLU A 9 -7.07 9.72 -11.89
CA GLU A 9 -7.46 9.39 -13.26
C GLU A 9 -6.53 10.03 -14.29
N LYS A 10 -6.20 11.31 -14.10
CA LYS A 10 -5.26 12.03 -14.95
C LYS A 10 -3.86 11.40 -14.94
N GLU A 11 -3.33 11.06 -13.76
CA GLU A 11 -2.00 10.44 -13.67
C GLU A 11 -2.00 9.00 -14.21
N VAL A 12 -3.09 8.25 -14.05
CA VAL A 12 -3.27 6.92 -14.67
C VAL A 12 -3.24 7.04 -16.20
N GLN A 13 -3.90 8.04 -16.78
CA GLN A 13 -3.83 8.28 -18.22
C GLN A 13 -2.38 8.56 -18.66
N ALA A 14 -1.62 9.35 -17.88
CA ALA A 14 -0.21 9.60 -18.17
C ALA A 14 0.66 8.32 -18.13
N VAL A 15 0.36 7.35 -17.26
CA VAL A 15 1.01 6.04 -17.26
C VAL A 15 0.66 5.26 -18.52
N LEU A 16 -0.60 5.30 -18.97
CA LEU A 16 -1.01 4.66 -20.23
C LEU A 16 -0.30 5.31 -21.44
N ASP A 17 -0.23 6.64 -21.48
CA ASP A 17 0.46 7.39 -22.53
C ASP A 17 1.98 7.13 -22.52
N ALA A 18 2.57 6.86 -21.35
CA ALA A 18 3.97 6.45 -21.26
C ALA A 18 4.17 5.03 -21.81
N ARG A 19 3.22 4.11 -21.61
CA ARG A 19 3.30 2.75 -22.16
C ARG A 19 3.17 2.72 -23.68
N THR A 20 2.31 3.55 -24.26
CA THR A 20 2.10 3.59 -25.72
C THR A 20 3.35 4.02 -26.50
N GLN A 21 4.27 4.76 -25.85
CA GLN A 21 5.56 5.14 -26.43
C GLN A 21 6.50 3.95 -26.66
N PHE A 22 6.25 2.81 -25.99
CA PHE A 22 7.09 1.60 -26.06
C PHE A 22 6.33 0.39 -26.61
N ALA A 23 5.65 0.57 -27.76
CA ALA A 23 4.79 -0.46 -28.37
C ALA A 23 5.52 -1.78 -28.75
N ALA A 24 6.84 -1.75 -28.90
CA ALA A 24 7.65 -2.93 -29.23
C ALA A 24 8.12 -3.74 -28.00
N SER A 25 8.01 -3.18 -26.80
CA SER A 25 8.44 -3.83 -25.56
C SER A 25 7.27 -4.59 -24.94
N SER A 26 7.54 -5.75 -24.33
CA SER A 26 6.53 -6.44 -23.55
C SER A 26 6.31 -5.71 -22.20
N LEU A 27 5.17 -5.98 -21.55
CA LEU A 27 4.94 -5.46 -20.20
C LEU A 27 5.97 -5.96 -19.18
N ALA A 28 6.54 -7.16 -19.38
CA ALA A 28 7.59 -7.66 -18.50
C ALA A 28 8.85 -6.78 -18.62
N ASP A 29 9.28 -6.49 -19.85
CA ASP A 29 10.48 -5.69 -20.12
C ASP A 29 10.34 -4.24 -19.63
N LEU A 30 9.12 -3.69 -19.71
CA LEU A 30 8.80 -2.34 -19.26
C LEU A 30 8.84 -2.17 -17.75
N TYR A 31 8.59 -3.24 -16.99
CA TYR A 31 8.48 -3.22 -15.53
C TYR A 31 9.64 -3.89 -14.80
N ASP A 32 10.65 -4.37 -15.52
CA ASP A 32 11.91 -4.81 -14.90
C ASP A 32 12.62 -3.58 -14.26
N PRO A 33 12.94 -3.61 -12.95
CA PRO A 33 13.59 -2.51 -12.24
C PRO A 33 14.88 -1.99 -12.88
N LEU A 34 15.60 -2.84 -13.62
CA LEU A 34 16.86 -2.46 -14.27
C LEU A 34 16.66 -1.79 -15.63
N THR A 35 15.55 -2.11 -16.32
CA THR A 35 15.27 -1.65 -17.69
C THR A 35 14.08 -0.71 -17.79
N MET A 36 13.41 -0.39 -16.67
CA MET A 36 12.24 0.49 -16.65
C MET A 36 12.57 1.86 -17.26
N PRO A 37 11.85 2.29 -18.32
CA PRO A 37 12.12 3.58 -18.94
C PRO A 37 11.87 4.74 -17.97
N PRO A 38 12.72 5.78 -17.96
CA PRO A 38 12.59 6.89 -17.03
C PRO A 38 11.28 7.68 -17.19
N ALA A 39 10.69 7.67 -18.39
CA ALA A 39 9.38 8.26 -18.64
C ALA A 39 8.27 7.52 -17.87
N LEU A 40 8.28 6.18 -17.91
CA LEU A 40 7.32 5.35 -17.21
C LEU A 40 7.53 5.43 -15.69
N LEU A 41 8.78 5.42 -15.22
CA LEU A 41 9.11 5.56 -13.80
C LEU A 41 8.58 6.89 -13.23
N LYS A 42 8.80 8.01 -13.94
CA LYS A 42 8.30 9.32 -13.54
C LYS A 42 6.77 9.38 -13.52
N ALA A 43 6.09 8.71 -14.45
CA ALA A 43 4.64 8.63 -14.47
C ALA A 43 4.11 7.89 -13.22
N HIS A 44 4.72 6.76 -12.85
CA HIS A 44 4.38 6.05 -11.60
C HIS A 44 4.64 6.88 -10.35
N GLN A 45 5.77 7.57 -10.26
CA GLN A 45 6.07 8.45 -9.13
C GLN A 45 5.01 9.55 -8.92
N ARG A 46 4.45 10.08 -10.01
CA ARG A 46 3.37 11.08 -9.94
C ARG A 46 2.04 10.45 -9.50
N LEU A 47 1.73 9.27 -10.02
CA LEU A 47 0.56 8.51 -9.61
C LEU A 47 0.63 8.17 -8.11
N ASP A 48 1.76 7.68 -7.63
CA ASP A 48 1.99 7.35 -6.22
C ASP A 48 1.80 8.59 -5.33
N ALA A 49 2.32 9.75 -5.74
CA ALA A 49 2.12 10.99 -5.02
C ALA A 49 0.63 11.43 -4.97
N ALA A 50 -0.13 11.20 -6.05
CA ALA A 50 -1.56 11.47 -6.08
C ALA A 50 -2.33 10.52 -5.14
N VAL A 51 -1.97 9.24 -5.09
CA VAL A 51 -2.55 8.24 -4.19
C VAL A 51 -2.21 8.54 -2.72
N ASP A 52 -0.97 8.90 -2.42
CA ASP A 52 -0.56 9.31 -1.08
C ASP A 52 -1.37 10.52 -0.61
N LYS A 53 -1.56 11.51 -1.49
CA LYS A 53 -2.39 12.69 -1.22
C LYS A 53 -3.86 12.31 -1.00
N ALA A 54 -4.40 11.33 -1.72
CA ALA A 54 -5.76 10.85 -1.49
C ALA A 54 -5.90 10.22 -0.09
N HIS A 55 -4.91 9.43 0.36
CA HIS A 55 -4.90 8.88 1.72
C HIS A 55 -4.75 9.96 2.79
N GLN A 56 -3.94 11.00 2.55
CA GLN A 56 -3.85 12.16 3.44
C GLN A 56 -5.21 12.86 3.61
N LEU A 57 -5.93 13.07 2.50
CA LEU A 57 -7.27 13.66 2.52
C LEU A 57 -8.31 12.78 3.23
N ALA A 58 -8.08 11.46 3.30
CA ALA A 58 -8.91 10.51 4.02
C ALA A 58 -8.58 10.40 5.52
N GLY A 59 -7.68 11.25 6.04
CA GLY A 59 -7.25 11.24 7.44
C GLY A 59 -5.99 10.42 7.70
N GLY A 60 -5.26 10.06 6.65
CA GLY A 60 -3.93 9.44 6.75
C GLY A 60 -2.82 10.42 7.11
N PRO A 61 -1.60 9.92 7.37
CA PRO A 61 -0.45 10.73 7.75
C PRO A 61 -0.02 11.67 6.62
N ARG A 62 0.40 12.90 6.96
CA ARG A 62 0.79 13.97 6.01
C ARG A 62 1.97 13.58 5.11
N ALA A 63 2.84 12.69 5.59
CA ALA A 63 3.94 12.11 4.83
C ALA A 63 4.31 10.75 5.44
N TYR A 64 4.87 9.86 4.62
CA TYR A 64 5.43 8.60 5.08
C TYR A 64 6.95 8.70 5.15
N ALA A 65 7.54 8.25 6.26
CA ALA A 65 8.99 8.29 6.45
C ALA A 65 9.73 7.26 5.58
N ASN A 66 9.13 6.10 5.37
CA ASN A 66 9.64 5.00 4.56
C ASN A 66 8.49 4.07 4.18
N ASP A 67 8.79 3.04 3.37
CA ASP A 67 7.78 2.08 2.92
C ASP A 67 7.17 1.27 4.06
N ALA A 68 7.93 0.97 5.13
CA ALA A 68 7.41 0.29 6.30
C ALA A 68 6.31 1.12 7.00
N ALA A 69 6.47 2.45 7.06
CA ALA A 69 5.45 3.36 7.61
C ALA A 69 4.18 3.38 6.73
N ARG A 70 4.32 3.30 5.40
CA ARG A 70 3.18 3.16 4.48
C ARG A 70 2.41 1.88 4.79
N VAL A 71 3.11 0.76 4.86
CA VAL A 71 2.53 -0.56 5.10
C VAL A 71 1.84 -0.64 6.46
N ALA A 72 2.44 -0.08 7.53
CA ALA A 72 1.84 -0.04 8.86
C ALA A 72 0.49 0.72 8.87
N PHE A 73 0.41 1.84 8.13
CA PHE A 73 -0.84 2.58 7.98
C PHE A 73 -1.89 1.78 7.21
N LEU A 74 -1.51 1.12 6.12
CA LEU A 74 -2.42 0.26 5.35
C LEU A 74 -2.98 -0.90 6.19
N PHE A 75 -2.18 -1.53 7.04
CA PHE A 75 -2.67 -2.55 7.97
C PHE A 75 -3.67 -2.00 8.98
N THR A 76 -3.46 -0.77 9.44
CA THR A 76 -4.42 -0.09 10.33
C THR A 76 -5.77 0.12 9.64
N LEU A 77 -5.75 0.57 8.37
CA LEU A 77 -6.96 0.72 7.55
C LEU A 77 -7.64 -0.63 7.30
N TYR A 78 -6.85 -1.64 6.95
CA TYR A 78 -7.34 -3.00 6.73
C TYR A 78 -8.07 -3.53 7.97
N GLN A 79 -7.42 -3.47 9.14
CA GLN A 79 -8.02 -3.91 10.40
C GLN A 79 -9.36 -3.22 10.67
N ARG A 80 -9.46 -1.90 10.44
CA ARG A 80 -10.71 -1.15 10.62
C ARG A 80 -11.83 -1.62 9.69
N ILE A 81 -11.50 -1.99 8.45
CA ILE A 81 -12.48 -2.45 7.46
C ILE A 81 -12.88 -3.91 7.75
N THR A 82 -11.93 -4.77 8.14
CA THR A 82 -12.19 -6.20 8.37
C THR A 82 -12.70 -6.51 9.76
N SER A 83 -12.44 -5.69 10.78
CA SER A 83 -13.02 -5.88 12.12
C SER A 83 -14.53 -5.72 12.14
N LEU A 84 -15.10 -5.05 11.14
CA LEU A 84 -16.54 -4.88 10.96
C LEU A 84 -17.20 -6.05 10.20
N LEU A 85 -16.40 -6.98 9.66
CA LEU A 85 -16.88 -8.18 8.99
C LEU A 85 -16.83 -9.37 9.96
N PRO A 86 -17.88 -10.22 10.04
CA PRO A 86 -17.77 -11.47 10.77
C PRO A 86 -16.66 -12.31 10.13
N ALA A 87 -15.76 -12.85 10.95
CA ALA A 87 -14.58 -13.58 10.48
C ALA A 87 -15.01 -14.70 9.52
N ALA A 88 -14.73 -14.52 8.22
CA ALA A 88 -14.89 -15.58 7.25
C ALA A 88 -13.93 -16.71 7.62
N ALA A 89 -14.48 -17.88 7.95
CA ALA A 89 -13.70 -19.08 8.16
C ALA A 89 -12.92 -19.39 6.88
N SER A 90 -11.59 -19.32 6.94
CA SER A 90 -10.74 -19.73 5.82
C SER A 90 -10.81 -21.27 5.65
N PRO A 91 -11.12 -21.80 4.45
CA PRO A 91 -11.20 -23.25 4.21
C PRO A 91 -9.85 -23.91 3.86
N TYR A 92 -8.71 -23.21 3.94
CA TYR A 92 -7.43 -23.80 3.53
C TYR A 92 -6.55 -24.22 4.71
N PRO A 93 -6.22 -25.52 4.85
CA PRO A 93 -5.35 -26.00 5.91
C PRO A 93 -3.88 -25.73 5.53
N TYR A 94 -3.27 -24.70 6.12
CA TYR A 94 -1.81 -24.66 6.17
C TYR A 94 -1.33 -25.47 7.39
N GLY A 95 -0.38 -26.37 7.14
CA GLY A 95 0.03 -27.45 8.04
C GLY A 95 0.52 -26.96 9.40
N LYS A 96 0.02 -27.62 10.45
CA LYS A 96 0.55 -27.52 11.81
C LYS A 96 1.99 -28.02 11.83
N LYS A 97 2.95 -27.13 12.05
CA LYS A 97 4.16 -27.47 12.81
C LYS A 97 4.04 -26.79 14.16
N SER A 98 3.64 -27.56 15.16
CA SER A 98 3.71 -27.16 16.56
C SER A 98 5.17 -26.90 16.93
N CYS A 99 5.58 -25.64 16.91
CA CYS A 99 6.72 -25.20 17.71
C CYS A 99 6.14 -24.51 18.95
N GLY A 100 6.35 -25.13 20.11
CA GLY A 100 5.80 -24.68 21.39
C GLY A 100 6.45 -23.39 21.88
N ILE A 101 5.97 -22.25 21.38
CA ILE A 101 6.04 -20.99 22.13
C ILE A 101 4.62 -20.66 22.54
N THR A 102 4.27 -21.13 23.73
CA THR A 102 3.08 -20.68 24.45
C THR A 102 3.18 -19.18 24.71
N GLY A 103 2.22 -18.42 24.19
CA GLY A 103 1.87 -17.12 24.71
C GLY A 103 2.21 -15.93 23.82
N SER A 104 1.15 -15.28 23.33
CA SER A 104 1.13 -13.86 22.99
C SER A 104 1.54 -13.43 21.57
N ILE A 105 0.72 -13.80 20.58
CA ILE A 105 0.60 -13.00 19.35
C ILE A 105 -0.28 -11.76 19.53
N TYR A 106 -0.95 -11.61 20.67
CA TYR A 106 -1.71 -10.41 21.06
C TYR A 106 -0.88 -9.39 21.87
N ASN A 107 0.46 -9.38 21.74
CA ASN A 107 1.32 -8.38 22.39
C ASN A 107 2.27 -7.62 21.44
N PHE A 108 2.08 -7.65 20.12
CA PHE A 108 2.91 -6.82 19.23
C PHE A 108 2.41 -5.36 19.10
N PHE A 109 1.15 -5.07 19.42
CA PHE A 109 0.56 -3.73 19.26
C PHE A 109 0.20 -3.01 20.57
N SER A 110 0.54 -3.57 21.75
CA SER A 110 0.25 -2.94 23.05
C SER A 110 1.35 -1.98 23.56
N SER A 111 2.46 -1.81 22.82
CA SER A 111 3.59 -0.99 23.30
C SER A 111 3.93 0.22 22.44
N PHE A 112 3.20 0.51 21.35
CA PHE A 112 3.44 1.72 20.57
C PHE A 112 2.43 2.83 20.94
N GLN A 113 2.76 3.49 22.05
CA GLN A 113 2.29 4.81 22.50
C GLN A 113 1.00 4.89 23.33
N LEU A 114 1.10 4.44 24.59
CA LEU A 114 0.49 5.18 25.70
C LEU A 114 1.54 5.37 26.82
N LYS A 115 1.81 6.64 27.14
CA LYS A 115 2.63 7.21 28.24
C LYS A 115 4.10 7.56 27.95
N ARG A 116 4.31 8.82 27.54
CA ARG A 116 5.02 9.79 28.39
C ARG A 116 4.56 11.21 28.06
N VAL A 117 3.45 11.62 28.68
CA VAL A 117 3.27 13.00 29.14
C VAL A 117 3.63 12.93 30.63
N GLU A 118 4.82 13.41 30.97
CA GLU A 118 5.02 14.17 32.19
C GLU A 118 5.12 15.64 31.78
#